data_AF-A0A8E2JS84-F1
#
_entry.id   AF-A0A8E2JS84-F1
#
_cell.length_a   1.000
_cell.length_b   1.000
_cell.length_c   1.000
_cell.angle_alpha   90.00
_cell.angle_beta   90.00
_cell.angle_gamma   90.00
#
_symmetry.space_group_name_H-M   'P 1'
#
loop_
_entity.id
_entity.type
_entity.pdbx_description
1 polymer ?
#
loop_
_entity_poly.entity_id
_entity_poly.type
_entity_poly.pdbx_seq_one_letter_code
_entity_poly.pdbx_strand_id
1 'polypeptide(L)'
;NFVALSYVWGSIGGVAMDFRGENSRKKLPNCYSRTIGDAITATKHLGFRYLWVDLYCISRDPAIRHSQIAQMDIIYKSVPIVIIASNEDATYGLPGVSRPQNLQLSCQIEIEHFVSVRLDALNDLEIFKYSTRAWTYQERLFSNCRIAFTGDQAFIE
;
A
#
# COMPACT_ATOMS: atom_id res chain seq x y z
N ASN A 1 -11.37 8.55 -11.63
CA ASN A 1 -10.62 8.61 -10.35
C ASN A 1 -10.08 7.24 -9.99
N PHE A 2 -8.81 7.20 -9.61
CA PHE A 2 -8.09 6.00 -9.18
C PHE A 2 -7.36 6.31 -7.88
N VAL A 3 -7.05 5.28 -7.09
CA VAL A 3 -6.18 5.39 -5.90
C VAL A 3 -4.85 4.73 -6.19
N ALA A 4 -3.80 5.05 -5.43
CA ALA A 4 -2.49 4.44 -5.59
C ALA A 4 -2.17 3.50 -4.42
N LEU A 5 -1.42 2.42 -4.70
CA LEU A 5 -0.83 1.56 -3.68
C LEU A 5 0.66 1.86 -3.55
N SER A 6 1.11 2.10 -2.31
CA SER A 6 2.54 2.08 -1.98
C SER A 6 2.84 0.95 -1.00
N TYR A 7 3.77 0.07 -1.40
CA TYR A 7 4.09 -1.16 -0.68
C TYR A 7 5.49 -1.65 -1.00
N VAL A 8 6.10 -2.42 -0.11
CA VAL A 8 7.40 -3.05 -0.37
C VAL A 8 7.19 -4.34 -1.15
N TRP A 9 7.90 -4.49 -2.29
CA TRP A 9 7.76 -5.69 -3.13
C TRP A 9 8.32 -6.95 -2.45
N GLY A 10 9.38 -6.85 -1.64
CA GLY A 10 10.06 -8.00 -1.02
C GLY A 10 10.77 -8.92 -2.03
N SER A 11 11.11 -10.15 -1.62
CA SER A 11 11.81 -11.17 -2.45
C SER A 11 10.95 -11.77 -3.58
N ILE A 12 9.84 -11.13 -3.93
CA ILE A 12 8.85 -11.57 -4.93
C ILE A 12 9.39 -11.44 -6.38
N GLY A 13 10.69 -11.21 -6.54
CA GLY A 13 11.40 -11.30 -7.82
C GLY A 13 11.12 -12.60 -8.59
N GLY A 14 10.73 -13.69 -7.90
CA GLY A 14 10.25 -14.94 -8.51
C GLY A 14 8.88 -14.86 -9.17
N VAL A 15 7.87 -14.22 -8.55
CA VAL A 15 6.53 -14.06 -9.16
C VAL A 15 6.58 -13.00 -10.26
N ALA A 16 7.47 -12.01 -10.13
CA ALA A 16 7.69 -11.00 -11.16
C ALA A 16 8.18 -11.57 -12.50
N MET A 17 8.82 -12.75 -12.48
CA MET A 17 9.38 -13.45 -13.65
C MET A 17 8.31 -14.09 -14.55
N ASP A 18 7.12 -14.40 -14.02
CA ASP A 18 6.04 -15.05 -14.79
C ASP A 18 5.20 -14.04 -15.61
N PHE A 19 5.40 -12.74 -15.38
CA PHE A 19 4.72 -11.65 -16.11
C PHE A 19 5.43 -11.27 -17.44
N ARG A 20 6.22 -12.18 -18.03
CA ARG A 20 6.97 -11.97 -19.28
C ARG A 20 6.10 -11.90 -20.54
N GLY A 21 4.78 -12.11 -20.43
CA GLY A 21 3.86 -12.07 -21.56
C GLY A 21 3.42 -10.64 -21.91
N GLU A 22 3.55 -10.26 -23.17
CA GLU A 22 3.14 -8.96 -23.73
C GLU A 22 1.63 -8.66 -23.58
N ASN A 23 0.83 -9.69 -23.32
CA ASN A 23 -0.61 -9.62 -23.05
C ASN A 23 -0.99 -9.19 -21.61
N SER A 24 -0.01 -9.04 -20.71
CA SER A 24 -0.22 -8.71 -19.29
C SER A 24 -0.78 -7.31 -19.04
N ARG A 25 -0.76 -6.41 -20.03
CA ARG A 25 -1.28 -5.04 -19.91
C ARG A 25 -2.81 -4.96 -19.92
N LYS A 26 -3.52 -5.98 -20.41
CA LYS A 26 -4.99 -5.95 -20.56
C LYS A 26 -5.75 -6.73 -19.51
N LYS A 27 -5.09 -7.64 -18.78
CA LYS A 27 -5.72 -8.46 -17.74
C LYS A 27 -4.82 -8.53 -16.52
N LEU A 28 -5.43 -8.35 -15.35
CA LEU A 28 -4.77 -8.64 -14.10
C LEU A 28 -4.35 -10.12 -14.12
N PRO A 29 -3.11 -10.46 -13.76
CA PRO A 29 -2.68 -11.84 -13.73
C PRO A 29 -3.52 -12.68 -12.76
N ASN A 30 -3.63 -13.98 -13.01
CA ASN A 30 -4.35 -14.89 -12.10
C ASN A 30 -3.65 -15.03 -10.74
N CYS A 31 -2.36 -14.69 -10.67
CA CYS A 31 -1.57 -14.67 -9.46
C CYS A 31 -1.05 -13.25 -9.19
N TYR A 32 -1.45 -12.67 -8.06
CA TYR A 32 -0.91 -11.43 -7.52
C TYR A 32 -0.65 -11.61 -6.03
N SER A 33 0.21 -10.74 -5.47
CA SER A 33 0.57 -10.83 -4.07
C SER A 33 -0.63 -10.51 -3.17
N ARG A 34 -0.64 -11.03 -1.94
CA ARG A 34 -1.74 -10.77 -0.99
C ARG A 34 -1.97 -9.29 -0.76
N THR A 35 -0.91 -8.49 -0.61
CA THR A 35 -1.02 -7.03 -0.44
C THR A 35 -1.73 -6.37 -1.63
N ILE A 36 -1.48 -6.80 -2.87
CA ILE A 36 -2.18 -6.29 -4.04
C ILE A 36 -3.66 -6.71 -4.02
N GLY A 37 -3.96 -7.95 -3.64
CA GLY A 37 -5.33 -8.44 -3.50
C GLY A 37 -6.14 -7.67 -2.47
N ASP A 38 -5.52 -7.40 -1.33
CA ASP A 38 -6.11 -6.63 -0.26
C ASP A 38 -6.29 -5.16 -0.65
N ALA A 39 -5.32 -4.58 -1.36
CA ALA A 39 -5.43 -3.23 -1.90
C ALA A 39 -6.57 -3.11 -2.92
N ILE A 40 -6.80 -4.13 -3.76
CA ILE A 40 -7.97 -4.17 -4.66
C ILE A 40 -9.26 -4.20 -3.85
N THR A 41 -9.31 -5.00 -2.78
CA THR A 41 -10.47 -5.07 -1.89
C THR A 41 -10.72 -3.74 -1.19
N ALA A 42 -9.68 -3.12 -0.62
CA ALA A 42 -9.76 -1.81 0.02
C ALA A 42 -10.21 -0.72 -0.98
N THR A 43 -9.67 -0.73 -2.20
CA THR A 43 -10.06 0.20 -3.28
C THR A 43 -11.56 0.15 -3.56
N LYS A 44 -12.13 -1.06 -3.65
CA LYS A 44 -13.57 -1.25 -3.86
C LYS A 44 -14.40 -0.73 -2.69
N HIS A 45 -13.97 -1.00 -1.45
CA HIS A 45 -14.66 -0.52 -0.25
C HIS A 45 -14.58 1.00 -0.08
N LEU A 46 -13.50 1.62 -0.56
CA LEU A 46 -13.36 3.08 -0.62
C LEU A 46 -14.18 3.72 -1.76
N GLY A 47 -14.92 2.92 -2.55
CA GLY A 47 -15.77 3.42 -3.64
C GLY A 47 -15.03 3.71 -4.94
N PHE A 48 -13.78 3.26 -5.09
CA PHE A 48 -12.99 3.47 -6.30
C PHE A 48 -13.01 2.24 -7.20
N ARG A 49 -12.97 2.48 -8.52
CA ARG A 49 -12.93 1.42 -9.53
C ARG A 49 -11.50 1.02 -9.92
N TYR A 50 -10.56 1.94 -9.81
CA TYR A 50 -9.22 1.79 -10.36
C TYR A 50 -8.17 1.92 -9.25
N LEU A 51 -7.22 0.99 -9.27
CA LEU A 51 -6.04 0.98 -8.42
C LEU A 51 -4.79 1.08 -9.28
N TRP A 52 -3.93 2.03 -8.98
CA TRP A 52 -2.60 2.13 -9.57
C TRP A 52 -1.60 1.35 -8.72
N VAL A 53 -0.82 0.48 -9.37
CA VAL A 53 0.22 -0.34 -8.74
C VAL A 53 1.49 -0.22 -9.59
N ASP A 54 2.58 0.25 -8.98
CA ASP A 54 3.86 0.50 -9.65
C ASP A 54 4.34 -0.69 -10.50
N LEU A 55 4.22 -1.92 -9.97
CA LEU A 55 4.61 -3.16 -10.64
C LEU A 55 3.92 -3.41 -11.99
N TYR A 56 2.67 -2.95 -12.14
CA TYR A 56 1.86 -3.17 -13.33
C TYR A 56 1.76 -1.93 -14.23
N CYS A 57 1.81 -0.73 -13.64
CA CYS A 57 1.59 0.52 -14.35
C CYS A 57 2.89 1.12 -14.90
N ILE A 58 4.04 0.81 -14.31
CA ILE A 58 5.35 1.24 -14.82
C ILE A 58 5.86 0.24 -15.86
N SER A 59 6.30 0.77 -17.01
CA SER A 59 6.90 0.00 -18.08
C SER A 59 8.20 -0.66 -17.61
N ARG A 60 8.40 -1.91 -18.03
CA ARG A 60 9.68 -2.61 -17.81
C ARG A 60 10.74 -2.23 -18.83
N ASP A 61 10.36 -1.53 -19.89
CA ASP A 61 11.28 -1.00 -20.90
C ASP A 61 12.17 0.09 -20.27
N PRO A 62 13.50 -0.11 -20.17
CA PRO A 62 14.40 0.86 -19.57
C PRO A 62 14.36 2.24 -20.22
N ALA A 63 14.00 2.33 -21.52
CA ALA A 63 13.91 3.61 -22.23
C ALA A 63 12.73 4.48 -21.74
N ILE A 64 11.63 3.85 -21.31
CA ILE A 64 10.41 4.53 -20.85
C ILE A 64 10.33 4.56 -19.32
N ARG A 65 10.91 3.54 -18.67
CA ARG A 65 10.86 3.37 -17.21
C ARG A 65 11.39 4.58 -16.46
N HIS A 66 12.53 5.12 -16.88
CA HIS A 66 13.15 6.27 -16.22
C HIS A 66 12.25 7.50 -16.25
N SER A 67 11.61 7.79 -17.39
CA SER A 67 10.69 8.93 -17.49
C SER A 67 9.44 8.74 -16.65
N GLN A 68 8.91 7.52 -16.56
CA GLN A 68 7.73 7.23 -15.72
C GLN A 68 8.05 7.29 -14.22
N ILE A 69 9.24 6.81 -13.81
CA ILE A 69 9.70 6.94 -12.42
C ILE A 69 9.87 8.42 -12.06
N ALA A 70 10.41 9.22 -12.97
CA ALA A 70 10.55 10.67 -12.76
C ALA A 70 9.21 11.41 -12.62
N GLN A 71 8.10 10.78 -13.03
CA GLN A 71 6.74 11.34 -12.97
C GLN A 71 5.89 10.75 -11.83
N MET A 72 6.47 9.94 -10.93
CA MET A 72 5.73 9.34 -9.82
C MET A 72 5.13 10.39 -8.88
N ASP A 73 5.78 11.54 -8.72
CA ASP A 73 5.26 12.65 -7.93
C ASP A 73 3.90 13.15 -8.47
N ILE A 74 3.76 13.27 -9.79
CA ILE A 74 2.52 13.70 -10.44
C ILE A 74 1.40 12.69 -10.15
N ILE A 75 1.71 11.39 -10.18
CA ILE A 75 0.75 10.34 -9.88
C ILE A 75 0.24 10.50 -8.44
N TYR A 76 1.13 10.62 -7.46
CA TYR A 76 0.74 10.77 -6.06
C TYR A 76 -0.02 12.09 -5.77
N LYS A 77 0.30 13.19 -6.48
CA LYS A 77 -0.49 14.43 -6.43
C LYS A 77 -1.91 14.28 -6.98
N SER A 78 -2.06 13.44 -8.02
CA SER A 78 -3.29 13.32 -8.79
C SER A 78 -4.33 12.38 -8.19
N VAL A 79 -3.95 11.57 -7.20
CA VAL A 79 -4.86 10.62 -6.55
C VAL A 79 -5.52 11.22 -5.32
N PRO A 80 -6.80 10.89 -5.07
CA PRO A 80 -7.49 11.33 -3.86
C PRO A 80 -7.01 10.58 -2.63
N ILE A 81 -6.55 9.33 -2.77
CA ILE A 81 -6.08 8.49 -1.66
C ILE A 81 -4.88 7.66 -2.12
N VAL A 82 -3.86 7.58 -1.26
CA VAL A 82 -2.80 6.57 -1.35
C VAL A 82 -2.97 5.55 -0.23
N ILE A 83 -3.04 4.28 -0.59
CA ILE A 83 -3.03 3.15 0.35
C ILE A 83 -1.57 2.78 0.62
N ILE A 84 -1.15 2.83 1.87
CA ILE A 84 0.21 2.48 2.30
C ILE A 84 0.17 1.13 3.01
N ALA A 85 0.96 0.18 2.51
CA ALA A 85 1.23 -1.09 3.18
C ALA A 85 2.61 -1.02 3.84
N SER A 86 2.64 -0.88 5.16
CA SER A 86 3.90 -0.66 5.90
C SER A 86 4.68 -1.95 6.22
N ASN A 87 4.36 -3.05 5.55
CA ASN A 87 4.93 -4.37 5.83
C ASN A 87 6.21 -4.61 5.00
N GLU A 88 7.02 -5.58 5.43
CA GLU A 88 8.34 -5.85 4.83
C GLU A 88 8.27 -6.41 3.40
N ASP A 89 7.18 -7.10 3.06
CA ASP A 89 6.96 -7.69 1.74
C ASP A 89 5.49 -7.66 1.30
N ALA A 90 5.25 -7.91 0.01
CA ALA A 90 3.92 -7.88 -0.56
C ALA A 90 3.10 -9.17 -0.34
N THR A 91 3.67 -10.18 0.32
CA THR A 91 2.97 -11.42 0.71
C THR A 91 2.23 -11.27 2.02
N TYR A 92 2.61 -10.28 2.84
CA TYR A 92 2.04 -10.04 4.16
C TYR A 92 0.54 -9.72 4.16
N GLY A 93 0.08 -8.90 3.20
CA GLY A 93 -1.31 -8.40 3.13
C GLY A 93 -1.53 -7.04 3.81
N LEU A 94 -2.77 -6.57 3.83
CA LEU A 94 -3.23 -5.40 4.59
C LEU A 94 -3.99 -5.87 5.85
N PRO A 95 -3.48 -5.62 7.06
CA PRO A 95 -4.19 -5.92 8.31
C PRO A 95 -5.54 -5.19 8.39
N GLY A 96 -6.60 -5.91 8.72
CA GLY A 96 -7.99 -5.45 8.73
C GLY A 96 -8.74 -5.71 7.43
N VAL A 97 -8.06 -6.17 6.37
CA VAL A 97 -8.70 -6.55 5.10
C VAL A 97 -8.81 -8.07 4.97
N SER A 98 -7.69 -8.77 4.77
CA SER A 98 -7.68 -10.25 4.71
C SER A 98 -7.17 -10.91 5.99
N ARG A 99 -6.59 -10.12 6.90
CA ARG A 99 -6.01 -10.57 8.15
C ARG A 99 -6.56 -9.78 9.32
N PRO A 100 -6.72 -10.38 10.50
CA PRO A 100 -7.03 -9.62 11.71
C PRO A 100 -5.91 -8.62 12.01
N GLN A 101 -6.29 -7.42 12.46
CA GLN A 101 -5.34 -6.49 13.09
C GLN A 101 -4.97 -7.01 14.48
N ASN A 102 -3.80 -6.64 14.98
CA ASN A 102 -3.47 -6.93 16.37
C ASN A 102 -4.51 -6.24 17.27
N LEU A 103 -4.97 -6.97 18.29
CA LEU A 103 -6.00 -6.47 19.19
C LEU A 103 -5.46 -5.22 19.92
N GLN A 104 -6.19 -4.12 19.79
CA GLN A 104 -5.98 -2.97 20.65
C GLN A 104 -6.35 -3.38 22.06
N LEU A 105 -5.42 -3.20 23.00
CA LEU A 105 -5.67 -3.52 24.41
C LEU A 105 -6.82 -2.65 24.90
N SER A 106 -7.91 -3.27 25.34
CA SER A 106 -8.99 -2.60 26.03
C SER A 106 -9.26 -3.27 27.37
N CYS A 107 -9.78 -2.48 28.31
CA CYS A 107 -10.32 -3.02 29.55
C CYS A 107 -11.65 -2.35 29.87
N GLN A 108 -12.57 -3.16 30.39
CA GLN A 108 -13.84 -2.67 30.90
C GLN A 108 -13.73 -2.58 32.43
N ILE A 109 -13.95 -1.37 32.96
CA ILE A 109 -14.01 -1.12 34.40
C ILE A 109 -15.41 -0.58 34.68
N GLU A 110 -16.23 -1.40 35.33
CA GLU A 110 -17.65 -1.11 35.56
C GLU A 110 -18.41 -0.80 34.25
N ILE A 111 -18.77 0.47 34.04
CA ILE A 111 -19.53 0.98 32.89
C ILE A 111 -18.62 1.66 31.86
N GLU A 112 -17.34 1.83 32.18
CA GLU A 112 -16.39 2.55 31.33
C GLU A 112 -15.54 1.57 30.53
N HIS A 113 -15.37 1.87 29.24
CA HIS A 113 -14.53 1.09 28.33
C HIS A 113 -13.28 1.90 28.00
N PHE A 114 -12.15 1.45 28.52
CA PHE A 114 -10.85 2.05 28.28
C PHE A 114 -10.18 1.34 27.12
N VAL A 115 -9.59 2.13 26.23
CA VAL A 115 -8.85 1.63 25.07
C VAL A 115 -7.45 2.22 25.12
N SER A 116 -6.43 1.37 25.03
CA SER A 116 -5.04 1.80 24.97
C SER A 116 -4.82 2.57 23.67
N VAL A 117 -4.49 3.86 23.78
CA VAL A 117 -4.16 4.69 22.61
C VAL A 117 -2.70 4.44 22.26
N ARG A 118 -2.44 3.87 21.08
CA ARG A 118 -1.09 3.83 20.51
C ARG A 118 -0.79 5.17 19.86
N LEU A 119 -0.16 6.07 20.61
CA LEU A 119 0.13 7.44 20.19
C LEU A 119 1.13 7.51 19.01
N ASP A 120 1.88 6.44 18.77
CA ASP A 120 3.08 6.44 17.93
C ASP A 120 2.89 5.78 16.55
N ALA A 121 1.67 5.87 15.99
CA ALA A 121 1.36 5.33 14.66
C ALA A 121 2.29 5.86 13.54
N LEU A 122 2.77 7.10 13.68
CA LEU A 122 3.73 7.73 12.77
C LEU A 122 5.16 7.24 12.98
N ASN A 123 5.57 6.96 14.22
CA ASN A 123 6.87 6.38 14.52
C ASN A 123 6.96 4.95 13.98
N ASP A 124 5.87 4.18 14.07
CA ASP A 124 5.78 2.85 13.47
C ASP A 124 6.12 2.92 11.96
N LEU A 125 5.51 3.83 11.20
CA LEU A 125 5.81 4.02 9.77
C LEU A 125 7.27 4.39 9.50
N GLU A 126 7.89 5.21 10.35
CA GLU A 126 9.29 5.62 10.21
C GLU A 126 10.28 4.49 10.52
N ILE A 127 9.91 3.56 11.41
CA ILE A 127 10.74 2.41 11.79
C ILE A 127 10.71 1.31 10.71
N PHE A 128 9.63 1.19 9.94
CA PHE A 128 9.50 0.13 8.94
C PHE A 128 10.35 0.36 7.69
N LYS A 129 10.80 -0.74 7.07
CA LYS A 129 11.51 -0.77 5.78
C LYS A 129 10.85 0.09 4.69
N TYR A 130 9.54 0.28 4.76
CA TYR A 130 8.80 1.22 3.94
C TYR A 130 9.48 2.61 3.90
N SER A 131 9.78 3.22 5.06
CA SER A 131 10.36 4.58 5.17
C SER A 131 11.71 4.74 4.48
N THR A 132 12.49 3.67 4.35
CA THR A 132 13.84 3.67 3.76
C THR A 132 13.87 3.83 2.24
N ARG A 133 12.71 3.81 1.56
CA ARG A 133 12.66 3.90 0.09
C ARG A 133 12.71 5.37 -0.35
N ALA A 134 13.49 5.64 -1.40
CA ALA A 134 13.69 7.00 -1.90
C ALA A 134 12.38 7.74 -2.27
N TRP A 135 11.33 7.01 -2.64
CA TRP A 135 10.05 7.60 -3.06
C TRP A 135 8.99 7.73 -1.95
N THR A 136 9.21 7.24 -0.72
CA THR A 136 8.28 7.51 0.39
C THR A 136 8.22 8.99 0.75
N TYR A 137 9.32 9.72 0.57
CA TYR A 137 9.36 11.16 0.76
C TYR A 137 8.43 11.89 -0.24
N GLN A 138 8.46 11.48 -1.52
CA GLN A 138 7.57 12.03 -2.55
C GLN A 138 6.12 11.67 -2.26
N GLU A 139 5.85 10.44 -1.82
CA GLU A 139 4.50 10.01 -1.40
C GLU A 139 3.97 10.86 -0.25
N ARG A 140 4.79 11.11 0.77
CA ARG A 140 4.41 11.87 1.96
C ARG A 140 4.16 13.35 1.65
N LEU A 141 5.00 13.97 0.82
CA LEU A 141 4.87 15.38 0.46
C LEU A 141 3.68 15.69 -0.45
N PHE A 142 3.30 14.75 -1.30
CA PHE A 142 2.42 15.06 -2.43
C PHE A 142 1.04 14.43 -2.38
N SER A 143 0.82 13.47 -1.48
CA SER A 143 -0.48 12.84 -1.33
C SER A 143 -1.41 13.73 -0.51
N ASN A 144 -2.63 13.96 -1.02
CA ASN A 144 -3.65 14.76 -0.33
C ASN A 144 -4.29 14.03 0.86
N CYS A 145 -4.29 12.69 0.84
CA CYS A 145 -4.82 11.83 1.89
C CYS A 145 -4.16 10.45 1.77
N ARG A 146 -3.70 9.91 2.90
CA ARG A 146 -3.04 8.60 2.96
C ARG A 146 -3.72 7.70 3.98
N ILE A 147 -3.99 6.46 3.59
CA ILE A 147 -4.48 5.43 4.52
C ILE A 147 -3.34 4.44 4.73
N ALA A 148 -2.75 4.48 5.93
CA ALA A 148 -1.66 3.61 6.29
C ALA A 148 -2.16 2.37 7.03
N PHE A 149 -1.79 1.20 6.54
CA PHE A 149 -2.01 -0.10 7.16
C PHE A 149 -0.70 -0.59 7.77
N THR A 150 -0.64 -0.64 9.09
CA THR A 150 0.46 -1.24 9.87
C THR A 150 0.01 -2.58 10.44
N GLY A 151 0.92 -3.33 11.09
CA GLY A 151 0.58 -4.58 11.78
C GLY A 151 -0.50 -4.39 12.86
N ASP A 152 -0.50 -3.21 13.48
CA ASP A 152 -1.30 -2.95 14.68
C ASP A 152 -2.56 -2.12 14.41
N GLN A 153 -2.54 -1.27 13.39
CA GLN A 153 -3.61 -0.31 13.16
C GLN A 153 -3.71 0.13 11.70
N ALA A 154 -4.87 0.65 11.33
CA ALA A 154 -5.05 1.41 10.10
C ALA A 154 -5.48 2.84 10.44
N PHE A 155 -4.80 3.84 9.89
CA PHE A 155 -5.07 5.25 10.19
C PHE A 155 -4.93 6.13 8.94
N ILE A 156 -5.51 7.33 9.03
CA ILE A 156 -5.46 8.34 7.97
C ILE A 156 -4.43 9.41 8.35
N GLU A 157 -3.55 9.76 7.41
CA GLU A 157 -2.59 10.88 7.49
C GLU A 157 -2.91 11.94 6.43
#